data_AF-A0A7W0DF35-F1
#
_entry.id   AF-A0A7W0DF35-F1
#
_cell.length_a   1.000
_cell.length_b   1.000
_cell.length_c   1.000
_cell.angle_alpha   90.00
_cell.angle_beta   90.00
_cell.angle_gamma   90.00
#
_symmetry.space_group_name_H-M   'P 1'
#
loop_
_entity.id
_entity.type
_entity.pdbx_description
1 polymer ?
#
loop_
_entity_poly.entity_id
_entity_poly.type
_entity_poly.pdbx_seq_one_letter_code
_entity_poly.pdbx_strand_id
1 'polypeptide(L)'
;MEEKAIDTCTFCFAILQVIIRMLKYGYNIVGNSHDMGGDYLGDQLEILEDLIGKKIIKILPPLRAKKEILSDDFLEMFVYLEKLKDLLSGQKVISRSLSYKLFHFYFEVNKQFSFIHDSTQIKELQQKLFIAVISTLNDNFFIDSTPKEERLK
;
A
#
# COMPACT_ATOMS: atom_id res chain seq x y z
N MET A 1 -19.16 -24.13 -2.80
CA MET A 1 -18.23 -23.11 -2.29
C MET A 1 -18.15 -22.04 -3.37
N GLU A 2 -18.86 -20.93 -3.18
CA GLU A 2 -18.85 -19.80 -4.11
C GLU A 2 -17.61 -18.95 -3.82
N GLU A 3 -16.60 -19.10 -4.68
CA GLU A 3 -15.42 -18.25 -4.68
C GLU A 3 -15.82 -16.90 -5.29
N LYS A 4 -16.06 -15.90 -4.45
CA LYS A 4 -16.35 -14.53 -4.91
C LYS A 4 -15.11 -13.98 -5.60
N ALA A 5 -15.08 -14.08 -6.93
CA ALA A 5 -14.16 -13.34 -7.77
C ALA A 5 -14.34 -11.84 -7.47
N ILE A 6 -13.43 -11.27 -6.69
CA ILE A 6 -13.37 -9.82 -6.49
C ILE A 6 -12.91 -9.24 -7.83
N ASP A 7 -13.83 -8.55 -8.50
CA ASP A 7 -13.64 -8.05 -9.85
C ASP A 7 -12.59 -6.93 -9.85
N THR A 8 -11.77 -6.87 -10.92
CA THR A 8 -10.71 -5.86 -11.10
C THR A 8 -11.26 -4.43 -10.97
N CYS A 9 -12.55 -4.25 -11.30
CA CYS A 9 -13.31 -3.01 -11.11
C CYS A 9 -13.48 -2.60 -9.63
N THR A 10 -13.69 -3.56 -8.72
CA THR A 10 -13.81 -3.27 -7.28
C THR A 10 -12.47 -2.80 -6.70
N PHE A 11 -11.35 -3.35 -7.19
CA PHE A 11 -10.00 -2.92 -6.81
C PHE A 11 -9.68 -1.51 -7.29
N CYS A 12 -9.95 -1.20 -8.55
CA CYS A 12 -9.77 0.14 -9.10
C CYS A 12 -10.66 1.16 -8.36
N PHE A 13 -11.89 0.80 -8.01
CA PHE A 13 -12.78 1.67 -7.25
C PHE A 13 -12.28 1.94 -5.84
N ALA A 14 -11.84 0.91 -5.10
CA ALA A 14 -11.27 1.09 -3.75
C ALA A 14 -10.04 2.01 -3.76
N ILE A 15 -9.15 1.83 -4.73
CA ILE A 15 -7.97 2.69 -4.91
C ILE A 15 -8.37 4.10 -5.32
N LEU A 16 -9.32 4.26 -6.24
CA LEU A 16 -9.84 5.57 -6.62
C LEU A 16 -10.47 6.28 -5.42
N GLN A 17 -11.18 5.57 -4.54
CA GLN A 17 -11.73 6.12 -3.30
C GLN A 17 -10.63 6.55 -2.32
N VAL A 18 -9.53 5.79 -2.21
CA VAL A 18 -8.36 6.20 -1.42
C VAL A 18 -7.68 7.43 -2.03
N ILE A 19 -7.49 7.47 -3.35
CA ILE A 19 -6.92 8.63 -4.05
C ILE A 19 -7.81 9.86 -3.88
N ILE A 20 -9.13 9.73 -4.07
CA ILE A 20 -10.09 10.82 -3.89
C ILE A 20 -10.10 11.29 -2.43
N ARG A 21 -10.01 10.37 -1.45
CA ARG A 21 -9.89 10.76 -0.03
C ARG A 21 -8.55 11.42 0.28
N MET A 22 -7.44 10.97 -0.27
CA MET A 22 -6.14 11.64 -0.13
C MET A 22 -6.16 13.02 -0.78
N LEU A 23 -6.84 13.21 -1.91
CA LEU A 23 -7.02 14.52 -2.54
C LEU A 23 -8.02 15.42 -1.80
N LYS A 24 -9.06 14.85 -1.16
CA LYS A 24 -10.09 15.60 -0.41
C LYS A 24 -9.70 15.93 1.04
N TYR A 25 -8.95 15.06 1.71
CA TYR A 25 -8.63 15.16 3.15
C TYR A 25 -7.12 15.27 3.43
N GLY A 26 -6.25 14.98 2.46
CA GLY A 26 -4.79 15.02 2.59
C GLY A 26 -4.16 16.39 2.29
N TYR A 27 -4.88 17.49 2.53
CA TYR A 27 -4.34 18.84 2.48
C TYR A 27 -4.35 19.47 3.87
N ASN A 28 -3.49 18.96 4.75
CA ASN A 28 -2.96 19.75 5.85
C ASN A 28 -1.44 19.57 5.84
N ILE A 29 -0.77 20.60 5.33
CA ILE A 29 0.68 20.75 5.36
C ILE A 29 1.02 21.08 6.80
N VAL A 30 1.68 20.18 7.53
CA VAL A 30 2.42 20.57 8.73
C VAL A 30 3.87 20.63 8.32
N GLY A 31 4.33 21.86 8.15
CA GLY A 31 5.75 22.18 8.07
C GLY A 31 6.44 21.87 9.40
N ASN A 32 7.75 21.61 9.28
CA ASN A 32 8.74 21.48 10.34
C ASN A 32 8.29 22.00 11.71
N SER A 33 8.04 21.07 12.64
CA SER A 33 8.24 21.31 14.06
C SER A 33 9.38 20.41 14.51
N HIS A 34 10.55 21.03 14.60
CA HIS A 34 11.74 20.51 15.29
C HIS A 34 11.35 20.29 16.77
N ASP A 35 11.15 19.05 17.19
CA ASP A 35 11.05 18.69 18.61
C ASP A 35 12.04 17.57 18.89
N MET A 36 13.00 17.88 19.78
CA MET A 36 14.21 17.09 20.10
C MET A 36 13.92 15.83 20.95
N GLY A 37 12.98 15.01 20.50
CA GLY A 37 12.72 13.67 21.02
C GLY A 37 12.19 12.68 19.95
N GLY A 38 12.07 13.12 18.69
CA GLY A 38 11.42 12.39 17.58
C GLY A 38 12.35 11.85 16.48
N ASP A 39 13.68 12.00 16.58
CA ASP A 39 14.64 11.66 15.50
C ASP A 39 14.61 10.17 15.12
N TYR A 40 14.58 9.25 16.09
CA TYR A 40 14.70 7.81 15.80
C TYR A 40 13.58 7.23 14.94
N LEU A 41 12.36 7.77 15.05
CA LEU A 41 11.22 7.25 14.33
C LEU A 41 11.13 7.86 12.91
N GLY A 42 11.56 9.12 12.75
CA GLY A 42 11.76 9.73 11.44
C GLY A 42 12.83 9.00 10.63
N ASP A 43 13.96 8.69 11.26
CA ASP A 43 15.08 7.98 10.63
C ASP A 43 14.67 6.57 10.16
N GLN A 44 13.93 5.83 10.98
CA GLN A 44 13.44 4.49 10.61
C GLN A 44 12.46 4.53 9.43
N LEU A 45 11.62 5.55 9.36
CA LEU A 45 10.65 5.72 8.28
C LEU A 45 11.36 6.08 6.97
N GLU A 46 12.37 6.96 7.02
CA GLU A 46 13.19 7.31 5.86
C GLU A 46 13.97 6.10 5.33
N ILE A 47 14.56 5.30 6.23
CA ILE A 47 15.25 4.06 5.86
C ILE A 47 14.29 3.08 5.17
N LEU A 48 13.07 2.89 5.69
CA LEU A 48 12.09 2.01 5.05
C LEU A 48 11.61 2.55 3.71
N GLU A 49 11.41 3.85 3.57
CA GLU A 49 11.04 4.46 2.29
C GLU A 49 12.13 4.25 1.23
N ASP A 50 13.41 4.35 1.61
CA ASP A 50 14.54 4.06 0.72
C ASP A 50 14.63 2.57 0.35
N LEU A 51 14.46 1.67 1.32
CA LEU A 51 14.44 0.21 1.08
C LEU A 51 13.30 -0.18 0.13
N ILE A 52 12.10 0.35 0.32
CA ILE A 52 10.96 0.17 -0.58
C ILE A 52 11.31 0.70 -1.98
N GLY A 53 11.87 1.91 -2.07
CA GLY A 53 12.32 2.48 -3.34
C GLY A 53 13.30 1.58 -4.09
N LYS A 54 14.32 1.07 -3.39
CA LYS A 54 15.29 0.12 -3.95
C LYS A 54 14.63 -1.18 -4.43
N LYS A 55 13.67 -1.70 -3.68
CA LYS A 55 12.91 -2.89 -4.09
C LYS A 55 12.05 -2.66 -5.33
N ILE A 56 11.40 -1.50 -5.45
CA ILE A 56 10.65 -1.14 -6.67
C ILE A 56 11.57 -1.16 -7.89
N ILE A 57 12.76 -0.55 -7.78
CA ILE A 57 13.76 -0.51 -8.86
C ILE A 57 14.25 -1.92 -9.21
N LYS A 58 14.31 -2.84 -8.25
CA LYS A 58 14.71 -4.23 -8.51
C LYS A 58 13.60 -5.06 -9.16
N ILE A 59 12.36 -4.91 -8.70
CA ILE A 59 11.21 -5.71 -9.15
C ILE A 59 10.69 -5.30 -10.53
N LEU A 60 10.55 -3.99 -10.78
CA LEU A 60 9.85 -3.52 -11.98
C LEU A 60 10.56 -3.84 -13.31
N PRO A 61 11.89 -3.69 -13.46
CA PRO A 61 12.54 -3.92 -14.75
C PRO A 61 12.42 -5.37 -15.26
N PRO A 62 12.72 -6.41 -14.46
CA PRO A 62 12.50 -7.82 -14.87
C PRO A 62 11.04 -8.11 -15.17
N LEU A 63 10.13 -7.60 -14.35
CA LEU A 63 8.69 -7.78 -14.55
C LEU A 63 8.21 -7.13 -15.86
N ARG A 64 8.72 -5.96 -16.22
CA ARG A 64 8.37 -5.25 -17.48
C ARG A 64 8.97 -5.92 -18.70
N ALA A 65 10.28 -6.17 -18.68
CA ALA A 65 11.04 -6.59 -19.86
C ALA A 65 10.93 -8.09 -20.12
N LYS A 66 10.94 -8.91 -19.06
CA LYS A 66 11.01 -10.37 -19.17
C LYS A 66 9.74 -11.07 -18.71
N LYS A 67 8.77 -10.34 -18.15
CA LYS A 67 7.57 -10.91 -17.53
C LYS A 67 7.91 -11.90 -16.40
N GLU A 68 9.03 -11.64 -15.75
CA GLU A 68 9.58 -12.50 -14.69
C GLU A 68 9.11 -12.00 -13.33
N ILE A 69 8.57 -12.90 -12.52
CA ILE A 69 8.14 -12.62 -11.15
C ILE A 69 9.25 -13.04 -10.20
N LEU A 70 9.91 -12.05 -9.58
CA LEU A 70 10.92 -12.29 -8.56
C LEU A 70 10.25 -12.46 -7.19
N SER A 71 9.76 -13.67 -6.90
CA SER A 71 8.96 -13.97 -5.69
C SER A 71 9.65 -13.53 -4.39
N ASP A 72 10.95 -13.76 -4.24
CA ASP A 72 11.70 -13.40 -3.04
C ASP A 72 11.72 -11.88 -2.81
N ASP A 73 11.86 -11.10 -3.89
CA ASP A 73 11.85 -9.64 -3.80
C ASP A 73 10.45 -9.09 -3.47
N PHE A 74 9.39 -9.75 -3.95
CA PHE A 74 8.01 -9.43 -3.53
C PHE A 74 7.76 -9.76 -2.06
N LEU A 75 8.26 -10.90 -1.57
CA LEU A 75 8.14 -11.27 -0.15
C LEU A 75 8.84 -10.25 0.74
N GLU A 76 10.06 -9.84 0.38
CA GLU A 76 10.81 -8.84 1.13
C GLU A 76 10.12 -7.46 1.07
N MET A 77 9.53 -7.10 -0.07
CA MET A 77 8.69 -5.90 -0.19
C MET A 77 7.51 -5.94 0.79
N PHE A 78 6.81 -7.07 0.92
CA PHE A 78 5.70 -7.20 1.85
C PHE A 78 6.15 -7.04 3.30
N VAL A 79 7.31 -7.58 3.67
CA VAL A 79 7.91 -7.37 5.00
C VAL A 79 8.19 -5.89 5.26
N TYR A 80 8.68 -5.13 4.26
CA TYR A 80 8.89 -3.70 4.42
C TYR A 80 7.58 -2.92 4.56
N LEU A 81 6.54 -3.30 3.82
CA LEU A 81 5.22 -2.66 3.93
C LEU A 81 4.55 -2.95 5.28
N GLU A 82 4.71 -4.16 5.83
CA GLU A 82 4.22 -4.50 7.16
C GLU A 82 4.92 -3.68 8.24
N LYS A 83 6.26 -3.61 8.21
CA LYS A 83 7.04 -2.74 9.12
C LYS A 83 6.65 -1.27 9.01
N LEU A 84 6.45 -0.81 7.77
CA LEU A 84 6.04 0.56 7.50
C LEU A 84 4.65 0.84 8.09
N LYS A 85 3.69 -0.07 7.90
CA LYS A 85 2.37 0.02 8.52
C LYS A 85 2.47 0.09 10.04
N ASP A 86 3.28 -0.76 10.67
CA ASP A 86 3.42 -0.77 12.13
C ASP A 86 3.98 0.56 12.67
N LEU A 87 4.93 1.18 11.97
CA LEU A 87 5.48 2.49 12.33
C LEU A 87 4.51 3.64 12.06
N LEU A 88 3.67 3.50 11.04
CA LEU A 88 2.61 4.44 10.72
C LEU A 88 1.39 4.27 11.62
N SER A 89 1.31 3.18 12.40
CA SER A 89 0.22 2.92 13.33
C SER A 89 0.09 4.04 14.35
N GLY A 90 -1.01 4.79 14.25
CA GLY A 90 -1.27 5.96 15.10
C GLY A 90 -0.75 7.29 14.54
N GLN A 91 -0.05 7.29 13.40
CA GLN A 91 0.28 8.50 12.65
C GLN A 91 -0.83 8.82 11.64
N LYS A 92 -1.23 10.09 11.60
CA LYS A 92 -2.30 10.54 10.68
C LYS A 92 -1.81 10.82 9.26
N VAL A 93 -0.49 10.86 9.01
CA VAL A 93 0.07 11.40 7.76
C VAL A 93 1.23 10.55 7.26
N ILE A 94 1.09 10.04 6.03
CA ILE A 94 2.18 9.40 5.26
C ILE A 94 2.83 10.43 4.35
N SER A 95 4.14 10.27 4.09
CA SER A 95 4.87 11.12 3.14
C SER A 95 4.24 11.03 1.74
N ARG A 96 4.08 12.19 1.08
CA ARG A 96 3.53 12.24 -0.29
C ARG A 96 4.35 11.39 -1.27
N SER A 97 5.67 11.40 -1.08
CA SER A 97 6.61 10.62 -1.89
C SER A 97 6.34 9.12 -1.76
N LEU A 98 6.20 8.61 -0.54
CA LEU A 98 5.92 7.21 -0.26
C LEU A 98 4.56 6.79 -0.83
N SER A 99 3.50 7.56 -0.58
CA SER A 99 2.17 7.29 -1.17
C SER A 99 2.24 7.16 -2.68
N TYR A 100 2.91 8.11 -3.35
CA TYR A 100 3.07 8.08 -4.80
C TYR A 100 3.85 6.85 -5.27
N LYS A 101 4.97 6.51 -4.61
CA LYS A 101 5.79 5.33 -4.94
C LYS A 101 4.98 4.04 -4.83
N LEU A 102 4.20 3.87 -3.77
CA LEU A 102 3.37 2.68 -3.54
C LEU A 102 2.24 2.56 -4.55
N PHE A 103 1.56 3.68 -4.87
CA PHE A 103 0.53 3.69 -5.91
C PHE A 103 1.09 3.37 -7.29
N HIS A 104 2.20 4.02 -7.66
CA HIS A 104 2.85 3.77 -8.95
C HIS A 104 3.32 2.32 -9.05
N PHE A 105 3.92 1.77 -7.99
CA PHE A 105 4.33 0.37 -7.94
C PHE A 105 3.14 -0.58 -8.12
N TYR A 106 2.06 -0.39 -7.35
CA TYR A 106 0.85 -1.20 -7.49
C TYR A 106 0.30 -1.17 -8.92
N PHE A 107 0.19 0.02 -9.51
CA PHE A 107 -0.38 0.17 -10.85
C PHE A 107 0.48 -0.53 -11.91
N GLU A 108 1.80 -0.32 -11.84
CA GLU A 108 2.74 -0.91 -12.78
C GLU A 108 2.79 -2.43 -12.67
N VAL A 109 2.79 -2.98 -11.45
CA VAL A 109 2.77 -4.43 -11.24
C VAL A 109 1.48 -5.04 -11.80
N ASN A 110 0.31 -4.45 -11.50
CA ASN A 110 -0.97 -4.96 -12.02
C ASN A 110 -1.06 -4.90 -13.53
N LYS A 111 -0.57 -3.81 -14.13
CA LYS A 111 -0.46 -3.70 -15.58
C LYS A 111 0.40 -4.82 -16.16
N GLN A 112 1.53 -5.16 -15.54
CA GLN A 112 2.37 -6.24 -16.06
C GLN A 112 1.72 -7.60 -15.90
N PHE A 113 1.05 -7.85 -14.78
CA PHE A 113 0.36 -9.10 -14.50
C PHE A 113 -0.75 -9.44 -15.48
N SER A 114 -1.42 -8.45 -16.10
CA SER A 114 -2.39 -8.74 -17.16
C SER A 114 -1.77 -9.35 -18.44
N PHE A 115 -0.43 -9.34 -18.56
CA PHE A 115 0.30 -9.91 -19.70
C PHE A 115 1.03 -11.22 -19.37
N ILE A 116 0.87 -11.77 -18.16
CA ILE A 116 1.50 -13.03 -17.75
C ILE A 116 0.41 -14.11 -17.63
N HIS A 117 0.66 -15.29 -18.21
CA HIS A 117 -0.37 -16.33 -18.36
C HIS A 117 -0.58 -17.23 -17.13
N ASP A 118 0.22 -17.10 -16.07
CA ASP A 118 0.11 -17.92 -14.85
C ASP A 118 -0.95 -17.39 -13.87
N SER A 119 -2.20 -17.75 -14.13
CA SER A 119 -3.35 -17.08 -13.51
C SER A 119 -3.48 -17.23 -11.99
N THR A 120 -2.93 -18.29 -11.38
CA THR A 120 -3.16 -18.56 -9.94
C THR A 120 -2.15 -17.81 -9.07
N GLN A 121 -0.86 -17.96 -9.35
CA GLN A 121 0.19 -17.27 -8.59
C GLN A 121 0.06 -15.74 -8.69
N ILE A 122 -0.32 -15.25 -9.88
CA ILE A 122 -0.55 -13.83 -10.12
C ILE A 122 -1.71 -13.30 -9.28
N LYS A 123 -2.85 -14.00 -9.24
CA LYS A 123 -4.02 -13.56 -8.48
C LYS A 123 -3.71 -13.45 -6.99
N GLU A 124 -3.00 -14.43 -6.43
CA GLU A 124 -2.58 -14.38 -5.03
C GLU A 124 -1.64 -13.21 -4.76
N LEU A 125 -0.65 -12.97 -5.64
CA LEU A 125 0.29 -11.87 -5.48
C LEU A 125 -0.38 -10.50 -5.65
N GLN A 126 -1.34 -10.38 -6.57
CA GLN A 126 -2.17 -9.19 -6.76
C GLN A 126 -2.98 -8.85 -5.52
N GLN A 127 -3.67 -9.85 -4.96
CA GLN A 127 -4.46 -9.68 -3.75
C GLN A 127 -3.58 -9.28 -2.57
N LYS A 128 -2.45 -9.96 -2.37
CA LYS A 128 -1.49 -9.61 -1.30
C LYS A 128 -0.95 -8.20 -1.46
N LEU A 129 -0.57 -7.80 -2.68
CA LEU A 129 -0.08 -6.45 -2.96
C LEU A 129 -1.14 -5.38 -2.72
N PHE A 130 -2.38 -5.65 -3.12
CA PHE A 130 -3.50 -4.76 -2.82
C PHE A 130 -3.67 -4.55 -1.32
N ILE A 131 -3.79 -5.64 -0.55
CA ILE A 131 -3.97 -5.58 0.90
C ILE A 131 -2.82 -4.83 1.54
N ALA A 132 -1.57 -5.17 1.21
CA ALA A 132 -0.40 -4.53 1.78
C ALA A 132 -0.38 -3.02 1.51
N VAL A 133 -0.61 -2.60 0.26
CA VAL A 133 -0.61 -1.17 -0.12
C VAL A 133 -1.76 -0.43 0.54
N ILE A 134 -2.98 -0.96 0.50
CA ILE A 134 -4.13 -0.30 1.12
C ILE A 134 -3.99 -0.22 2.64
N SER A 135 -3.61 -1.31 3.31
CA SER A 135 -3.41 -1.32 4.75
C SER A 135 -2.29 -0.36 5.17
N THR A 136 -1.23 -0.23 4.38
CA THR A 136 -0.18 0.77 4.64
C THR A 136 -0.73 2.19 4.50
N LEU A 137 -1.54 2.45 3.47
CA LEU A 137 -2.05 3.79 3.18
C LEU A 137 -3.26 4.20 4.02
N ASN A 138 -3.84 3.28 4.80
CA ASN A 138 -5.20 3.44 5.29
C ASN A 138 -5.45 2.73 6.62
N ASP A 139 -4.86 3.23 7.69
CA ASP A 139 -5.18 2.81 9.05
C ASP A 139 -6.64 3.07 9.48
N ASN A 140 -7.42 3.80 8.67
CA ASN A 140 -8.82 4.12 8.96
C ASN A 140 -9.85 3.30 8.15
N PHE A 141 -9.45 2.33 7.33
CA PHE A 141 -10.44 1.62 6.50
C PHE A 141 -11.19 0.47 7.20
N PHE A 142 -10.70 0.00 8.35
CA PHE A 142 -11.29 -1.13 9.09
C PHE A 142 -11.83 -0.78 10.48
N ILE A 143 -11.86 0.50 10.85
CA ILE A 143 -12.48 0.96 12.10
C ILE A 143 -13.83 1.61 11.75
N ASP A 144 -14.90 1.01 12.28
CA ASP A 144 -16.33 1.37 12.14
C ASP A 144 -17.05 1.02 10.82
N SER A 145 -17.26 -0.29 10.63
CA SER A 145 -18.50 -0.80 10.03
C SER A 145 -19.27 -1.71 10.99
N THR A 146 -19.15 -1.48 12.31
CA THR A 146 -20.12 -1.95 13.30
C THR A 146 -21.17 -0.87 13.49
N PRO A 147 -22.45 -1.08 13.12
CA PRO A 147 -23.50 -0.16 13.50
C PRO A 147 -23.53 -0.08 15.03
N LYS A 148 -23.35 1.12 15.57
CA LYS A 148 -23.75 1.40 16.96
C LYS A 148 -25.27 1.30 17.01
N GLU A 149 -25.79 0.09 17.26
CA GLU A 149 -27.09 -0.06 17.91
C GLU A 149 -26.96 0.47 19.34
N GLU A 150 -26.97 1.80 19.47
CA GLU A 150 -27.36 2.43 20.71
C GLU A 150 -28.84 2.14 20.90
N ARG A 151 -29.09 1.08 21.66
CA ARG A 151 -30.33 0.82 22.36
C ARG A 151 -30.67 2.05 23.20
N LEU A 152 -31.50 2.94 22.66
CA LEU A 152 -32.33 3.80 23.48
C LEU A 152 -33.22 2.89 24.33
N LYS A 153 -32.91 2.83 25.62
CA LYS A 153 -33.88 2.57 26.68
C LYS A 153 -34.34 3.90 27.24
#